data_AF-A0A9N7N3F0-F1
#
_entry.id   AF-A0A9N7N3F0-F1
#
_cell.length_a   1.000
_cell.length_b   1.000
_cell.length_c   1.000
_cell.angle_alpha   90.00
_cell.angle_beta   90.00
_cell.angle_gamma   90.00
#
_symmetry.space_group_name_H-M   'P 1'
#
loop_
_entity.id
_entity.type
_entity.pdbx_description
1 polymer ?
#
loop_
_entity_poly.entity_id
_entity_poly.type
_entity_poly.pdbx_seq_one_letter_code
_entity_poly.pdbx_strand_id
1 'polypeptide(L)'
;MSHFALQFWFRYAFPWWREKEIISEERRSHGLCPLTPEETALILQALGFLQDTQIYIASGEIYGSERRLATLRAAFPRIVKKEMLLDSNELRQFQNHSSQMAALDFLVSVASDIFIPTYDGNMARLVEGHRRYLGFKKTFQLDRRKLVELLDLHQNGTLSWDEFSAAVRFSHEKRMGQPTPRMVIANKPKEEDYFYANPHECLCEATNCTDVLGPENSTLI
;
A
#
# COMPACT_ATOMS: atom_id res chain seq x y z
N MET A 1 18.18 17.00 7.93
CA MET A 1 17.24 17.97 8.53
C MET A 1 16.76 19.07 7.56
N SER A 2 17.32 19.21 6.35
CA SER A 2 16.97 20.28 5.40
C SER A 2 15.70 20.04 4.57
N HIS A 3 15.30 18.78 4.31
CA HIS A 3 14.19 18.49 3.39
C HIS A 3 12.80 18.79 3.98
N PHE A 4 12.61 18.57 5.29
CA PHE A 4 11.34 18.87 5.98
C PHE A 4 11.10 20.38 6.16
N ALA A 5 12.17 21.14 6.46
CA ALA A 5 12.08 22.60 6.55
C ALA A 5 11.71 23.23 5.20
N LEU A 6 12.24 22.68 4.08
CA LEU A 6 11.87 23.10 2.73
C LEU A 6 10.39 22.80 2.42
N GLN A 7 9.88 21.60 2.70
CA GLN A 7 8.46 21.28 2.47
C GLN A 7 7.50 22.17 3.29
N PHE A 8 7.86 22.49 4.54
CA PHE A 8 7.09 23.42 5.35
C PHE A 8 7.07 24.83 4.76
N TRP A 9 8.23 25.35 4.36
CA TRP A 9 8.34 26.69 3.77
C TRP A 9 7.57 26.82 2.45
N PHE A 10 7.60 25.78 1.60
CA PHE A 10 6.85 25.72 0.35
C PHE A 10 5.34 25.89 0.54
N ARG A 11 4.74 25.33 1.60
CA ARG A 11 3.29 25.46 1.86
C ARG A 11 2.86 26.90 2.14
N TYR A 12 3.68 27.64 2.88
CA TYR A 12 3.40 29.02 3.23
C TYR A 12 3.84 30.01 2.14
N ALA A 13 4.75 29.60 1.26
CA ALA A 13 5.19 30.40 0.11
C ALA A 13 4.13 30.54 -1.00
N PHE A 14 3.14 29.63 -1.08
CA PHE A 14 2.11 29.64 -2.12
C PHE A 14 0.71 29.89 -1.57
N PRO A 15 0.06 31.02 -1.89
CA PRO A 15 -1.26 31.38 -1.36
C PRO A 15 -2.37 30.38 -1.70
N TRP A 16 -2.26 29.68 -2.84
CA TRP A 16 -3.26 28.71 -3.32
C TRP A 16 -3.11 27.31 -2.70
N TRP A 17 -2.13 27.09 -1.81
CA TRP A 17 -2.05 25.85 -1.06
C TRP A 17 -3.22 25.77 -0.08
N ARG A 18 -4.16 24.85 -0.34
CA ARG A 18 -5.44 24.77 0.39
C ARG A 18 -5.28 24.56 1.89
N GLU A 19 -4.32 23.73 2.28
CA GLU A 19 -4.07 23.36 3.67
C GLU A 19 -2.65 23.75 4.07
N LYS A 20 -2.57 24.70 5.01
CA LYS A 20 -1.29 25.22 5.51
C LYS A 20 -0.85 24.49 6.77
N GLU A 21 -1.79 24.24 7.67
CA GLU A 21 -1.58 23.49 8.90
C GLU A 21 -1.99 22.02 8.70
N ILE A 22 -1.14 21.10 9.17
CA ILE A 22 -1.42 19.67 9.14
C ILE A 22 -1.34 19.13 10.56
N ILE A 23 -2.49 18.69 11.07
CA ILE A 23 -2.58 17.96 12.33
C ILE A 23 -2.39 16.47 12.01
N SER A 24 -1.20 15.94 12.31
CA SER A 24 -0.83 14.58 11.94
C SER A 24 -1.72 13.52 12.59
N GLU A 25 -2.15 13.75 13.83
CA GLU A 25 -3.03 12.84 14.57
C GLU A 25 -4.41 12.71 13.91
N GLU A 26 -5.00 13.82 13.48
CA GLU A 26 -6.27 13.84 12.77
C GLU A 26 -6.16 13.19 11.38
N ARG A 27 -5.06 13.45 10.66
CA ARG A 27 -4.79 12.77 9.38
C ARG A 27 -4.67 11.26 9.56
N ARG A 28 -3.96 10.82 10.60
CA ARG A 28 -3.79 9.41 10.93
C ARG A 28 -5.13 8.79 11.30
N SER A 29 -5.93 9.40 12.17
CA SER A 29 -7.24 8.87 12.59
C SER A 29 -8.22 8.74 11.41
N HIS A 30 -8.08 9.57 10.38
CA HIS A 30 -8.83 9.46 9.13
C HIS A 30 -8.22 8.49 8.09
N GLY A 31 -7.12 7.79 8.40
CA GLY A 31 -6.46 6.85 7.50
C GLY A 31 -5.73 7.53 6.31
N LEU A 32 -5.43 8.83 6.43
CA LEU A 32 -4.79 9.64 5.39
C LEU A 32 -3.26 9.64 5.49
N CYS A 33 -2.70 8.95 6.48
CA CYS A 33 -1.27 8.73 6.61
C CYS A 33 -0.89 7.32 6.12
N PRO A 34 0.31 7.14 5.54
CA PRO A 34 0.88 5.81 5.36
C PRO A 34 1.08 5.11 6.71
N LEU A 35 0.96 3.80 6.75
CA LEU A 35 1.35 3.01 7.92
C LEU A 35 2.86 3.16 8.16
N THR A 36 3.23 3.27 9.44
CA THR A 36 4.64 3.22 9.85
C THR A 36 5.22 1.82 9.72
N PRO A 37 6.56 1.63 9.68
CA PRO A 37 7.15 0.28 9.66
C PRO A 37 6.73 -0.58 10.87
N GLU A 38 6.56 0.03 12.04
CA GLU A 38 6.10 -0.64 13.26
C GLU A 38 4.65 -1.11 13.14
N GLU A 39 3.74 -0.24 12.69
CA GLU A 39 2.35 -0.61 12.43
C GLU A 39 2.27 -1.66 11.31
N THR A 40 3.06 -1.51 10.24
CA THR A 40 3.12 -2.46 9.13
C THR A 40 3.51 -3.85 9.62
N ALA A 41 4.49 -3.96 10.52
CA ALA A 41 4.89 -5.24 11.09
C ALA A 41 3.73 -5.94 11.82
N LEU A 42 3.02 -5.20 12.68
CA LEU A 42 1.84 -5.70 13.41
C LEU A 42 0.73 -6.13 12.47
N ILE A 43 0.43 -5.33 11.44
CA ILE A 43 -0.62 -5.66 10.47
C ILE A 43 -0.28 -6.91 9.66
N LEU A 44 0.97 -7.07 9.22
CA LEU A 44 1.38 -8.28 8.50
C LEU A 44 1.26 -9.52 9.39
N GLN A 45 1.72 -9.45 10.63
CA GLN A 45 1.55 -10.56 11.59
C GLN A 45 0.07 -10.85 11.86
N ALA A 46 -0.75 -9.81 12.04
CA ALA A 46 -2.19 -9.95 12.25
C ALA A 46 -2.91 -10.57 11.04
N LEU A 47 -2.47 -10.27 9.82
CA LEU A 47 -2.95 -10.89 8.58
C LEU A 47 -2.49 -12.35 8.43
N GLY A 48 -1.54 -12.82 9.24
CA GLY A 48 -1.06 -14.21 9.26
C GLY A 48 0.24 -14.46 8.50
N PHE A 49 0.96 -13.42 8.07
CA PHE A 49 2.26 -13.61 7.44
C PHE A 49 3.28 -14.16 8.42
N LEU A 50 4.00 -15.20 8.00
CA LEU A 50 5.04 -15.85 8.80
C LEU A 50 6.35 -15.06 8.76
N GLN A 51 7.18 -15.20 9.79
CA GLN A 51 8.46 -14.49 9.91
C GLN A 51 9.41 -14.74 8.73
N ASP A 52 9.37 -15.92 8.12
CA ASP A 52 10.20 -16.31 6.97
C ASP A 52 9.68 -15.78 5.62
N THR A 53 8.56 -15.06 5.61
CA THR A 53 8.03 -14.36 4.43
C THR A 53 9.09 -13.39 3.88
N GLN A 54 9.41 -13.52 2.59
CA GLN A 54 10.29 -12.56 1.91
C GLN A 54 9.49 -11.30 1.57
N ILE A 55 9.96 -10.15 2.05
CA ILE A 55 9.29 -8.87 1.84
C ILE A 55 10.18 -7.98 0.97
N TYR A 56 9.62 -7.55 -0.16
CA TYR A 56 10.22 -6.48 -0.95
C TYR A 56 9.60 -5.13 -0.56
N ILE A 57 10.43 -4.14 -0.21
CA ILE A 57 9.94 -2.80 0.13
C ILE A 57 10.07 -1.89 -1.08
N ALA A 58 8.93 -1.62 -1.73
CA ALA A 58 8.79 -0.66 -2.81
C ALA A 58 8.61 0.77 -2.26
N SER A 59 9.70 1.42 -1.84
CA SER A 59 9.63 2.79 -1.32
C SER A 59 10.83 3.63 -1.74
N GLY A 60 10.68 4.95 -1.64
CA GLY A 60 11.83 5.85 -1.54
C GLY A 60 12.53 5.71 -0.18
N GLU A 61 13.31 6.73 0.19
CA GLU A 61 13.92 6.77 1.51
C GLU A 61 12.85 6.78 2.61
N ILE A 62 12.88 5.78 3.49
CA ILE A 62 11.95 5.65 4.61
C ILE A 62 12.33 6.68 5.67
N TYR A 63 11.34 7.42 6.17
CA TYR A 63 11.57 8.40 7.23
C TYR A 63 12.22 7.74 8.45
N GLY A 64 13.33 8.33 8.93
CA GLY A 64 14.10 7.76 10.05
C GLY A 64 14.90 6.50 9.69
N SER A 65 15.01 6.18 8.40
CA SER A 65 15.85 5.15 7.78
C SER A 65 15.83 3.80 8.52
N GLU A 66 16.98 3.17 8.73
CA GLU A 66 17.11 1.86 9.34
C GLU A 66 16.63 1.83 10.80
N ARG A 67 16.67 2.96 11.52
CA ARG A 67 16.17 3.02 12.91
C ARG A 67 14.69 2.67 13.00
N ARG A 68 13.87 3.23 12.10
CA ARG A 68 12.43 2.93 12.03
C ARG A 68 12.17 1.56 11.43
N LEU A 69 13.03 1.10 10.52
CA LEU A 69 12.88 -0.20 9.88
C LEU A 69 13.24 -1.39 10.80
N ALA A 70 13.94 -1.14 11.91
CA ALA A 70 14.41 -2.19 12.82
C ALA A 70 13.30 -3.14 13.28
N THR A 71 12.13 -2.60 13.66
CA THR A 71 10.97 -3.41 14.08
C THR A 71 10.47 -4.33 12.98
N LEU A 72 10.35 -3.81 11.76
CA LEU A 72 9.90 -4.60 10.61
C LEU A 72 10.92 -5.68 10.24
N ARG A 73 12.22 -5.38 10.31
CA ARG A 73 13.31 -6.37 10.09
C ARG A 73 13.34 -7.46 11.16
N ALA A 74 13.06 -7.12 12.41
CA ALA A 74 12.99 -8.10 13.49
C ALA A 74 11.82 -9.07 13.30
N ALA A 75 10.66 -8.55 12.87
CA ALA A 75 9.49 -9.36 12.55
C ALA A 75 9.66 -10.17 11.26
N PHE A 76 10.37 -9.64 10.26
CA PHE A 76 10.59 -10.26 8.95
C PHE A 76 12.05 -10.05 8.49
N PRO A 77 12.98 -10.98 8.79
CA PRO A 77 14.39 -10.82 8.47
C PRO A 77 14.71 -10.84 6.97
N ARG A 78 13.86 -11.45 6.13
CA ARG A 78 14.07 -11.56 4.67
C ARG A 78 13.56 -10.34 3.90
N ILE A 79 13.96 -9.15 4.33
CA ILE A 79 13.63 -7.89 3.66
C ILE A 79 14.64 -7.57 2.55
N VAL A 80 14.11 -7.25 1.37
CA VAL A 80 14.84 -6.84 0.18
C VAL A 80 14.36 -5.45 -0.27
N LYS A 81 15.27 -4.65 -0.82
CA LYS A 81 14.98 -3.34 -1.43
C LYS A 81 15.54 -3.29 -2.85
N LYS A 82 15.13 -2.30 -3.65
CA LYS A 82 15.66 -2.14 -5.03
C LYS A 82 17.18 -2.06 -5.09
N GLU A 83 17.82 -1.51 -4.06
CA GLU A 83 19.28 -1.42 -4.00
C GLU A 83 19.99 -2.77 -3.87
N MET A 84 19.23 -3.84 -3.63
CA MET A 84 19.72 -5.21 -3.48
C MET A 84 19.38 -6.11 -4.69
N LEU A 85 18.70 -5.58 -5.72
CA LEU A 85 18.23 -6.37 -6.85
C LEU A 85 19.31 -6.62 -7.91
N LEU A 86 20.16 -5.64 -8.14
CA LEU A 86 21.18 -5.64 -9.20
C LEU A 86 22.54 -5.34 -8.61
N ASP A 87 23.60 -5.70 -9.35
CA ASP A 87 24.95 -5.29 -9.01
C ASP A 87 25.07 -3.76 -8.99
N SER A 88 25.95 -3.24 -8.13
CA SER A 88 26.09 -1.79 -7.92
C SER A 88 26.41 -1.02 -9.20
N ASN A 89 27.12 -1.63 -10.15
CA ASN A 89 27.49 -1.03 -11.43
C ASN A 89 26.30 -0.90 -12.38
N GLU A 90 25.41 -1.90 -12.40
CA GLU A 90 24.19 -1.86 -13.20
C GLU A 90 23.19 -0.88 -12.59
N LEU A 91 23.02 -0.94 -11.26
CA LEU A 91 22.10 -0.06 -10.55
C LEU A 91 22.46 1.41 -10.69
N ARG A 92 23.77 1.74 -10.77
CA ARG A 92 24.27 3.11 -10.93
C ARG A 92 23.71 3.82 -12.17
N GLN A 93 23.34 3.09 -13.22
CA GLN A 93 22.72 3.65 -14.42
C GLN A 93 21.35 4.30 -14.13
N PHE A 94 20.64 3.78 -13.12
CA PHE A 94 19.30 4.23 -12.74
C PHE A 94 19.30 5.24 -11.58
N GLN A 95 20.34 5.29 -10.74
CA GLN A 95 20.36 6.05 -9.47
C GLN A 95 20.03 7.56 -9.61
N ASN A 96 20.39 8.19 -10.73
CA ASN A 96 20.10 9.60 -10.99
C ASN A 96 18.73 9.84 -11.67
N HIS A 97 17.98 8.77 -11.94
CA HIS A 97 16.71 8.80 -12.63
C HIS A 97 15.63 8.23 -11.72
N SER A 98 15.01 9.09 -10.91
CA SER A 98 13.99 8.70 -9.92
C SER A 98 12.85 7.86 -10.52
N SER A 99 12.38 8.21 -11.73
CA SER A 99 11.36 7.44 -12.45
C SER A 99 11.82 6.03 -12.85
N GLN A 100 13.10 5.85 -13.22
CA GLN A 100 13.64 4.53 -13.56
C GLN A 100 13.82 3.67 -12.31
N MET A 101 14.27 4.26 -11.21
CA MET A 101 14.32 3.56 -9.91
C MET A 101 12.91 3.14 -9.45
N ALA A 102 11.89 3.98 -9.68
CA ALA A 102 10.50 3.63 -9.40
C ALA A 102 9.97 2.55 -10.35
N ALA A 103 10.49 2.44 -11.58
CA ALA A 103 10.12 1.37 -12.49
C ALA A 103 10.58 -0.01 -11.98
N LEU A 104 11.74 -0.10 -11.31
CA LEU A 104 12.16 -1.34 -10.64
C LEU A 104 11.15 -1.73 -9.55
N ASP A 105 10.75 -0.78 -8.71
CA ASP A 105 9.72 -0.99 -7.69
C ASP A 105 8.39 -1.48 -8.30
N PHE A 106 8.01 -0.94 -9.47
CA PHE A 106 6.81 -1.34 -10.19
C PHE A 106 6.90 -2.80 -10.66
N LEU A 107 8.01 -3.15 -11.33
CA LEU A 107 8.22 -4.48 -11.88
C LEU A 107 8.17 -5.55 -10.78
N VAL A 108 8.87 -5.34 -9.66
CA VAL A 108 8.86 -6.30 -8.55
C VAL A 108 7.48 -6.39 -7.91
N SER A 109 6.79 -5.26 -7.72
CA SER A 109 5.44 -5.24 -7.11
C SER A 109 4.36 -5.90 -7.99
N VAL A 110 4.49 -5.83 -9.31
CA VAL A 110 3.63 -6.55 -10.25
C VAL A 110 3.98 -8.04 -10.29
N ALA A 111 5.26 -8.38 -10.21
CA ALA A 111 5.72 -9.77 -10.25
C ALA A 111 5.37 -10.55 -8.98
N SER A 112 5.35 -9.89 -7.80
CA SER A 112 5.16 -10.53 -6.49
C SER A 112 3.86 -11.34 -6.35
N ASP A 113 3.86 -12.33 -5.46
CA ASP A 113 2.68 -13.14 -5.16
C ASP A 113 1.57 -12.29 -4.54
N ILE A 114 1.94 -11.44 -3.58
CA ILE A 114 1.03 -10.56 -2.85
C ILE A 114 1.55 -9.12 -2.91
N PHE A 115 0.63 -8.17 -3.08
CA PHE A 115 0.92 -6.73 -3.00
C PHE A 115 0.09 -6.09 -1.88
N ILE A 116 0.73 -5.25 -1.05
CA ILE A 116 0.09 -4.56 0.06
C ILE A 116 0.55 -3.09 0.07
N PRO A 117 -0.23 -2.17 -0.50
CA PRO A 117 0.05 -0.74 -0.41
C PRO A 117 -0.24 -0.22 1.00
N THR A 118 0.73 0.46 1.61
CA THR A 118 0.54 1.16 2.89
C THR A 118 -0.06 2.56 2.72
N TYR A 119 -0.21 3.04 1.47
CA TYR A 119 -0.82 4.32 1.10
C TYR A 119 -1.36 4.31 -0.33
N ASP A 120 -2.47 5.01 -0.59
CA ASP A 120 -3.14 5.02 -1.91
C ASP A 120 -2.53 6.08 -2.84
N GLY A 121 -1.26 5.89 -3.19
CA GLY A 121 -0.56 6.71 -4.17
C GLY A 121 -0.85 6.29 -5.62
N ASN A 122 -0.43 7.13 -6.59
CA ASN A 122 -0.53 6.80 -8.02
C ASN A 122 0.21 5.49 -8.37
N MET A 123 1.34 5.24 -7.72
CA MET A 123 2.10 3.99 -7.88
C MET A 123 1.29 2.77 -7.43
N ALA A 124 0.65 2.84 -6.25
CA ALA A 124 -0.20 1.76 -5.76
C ALA A 124 -1.31 1.48 -6.77
N ARG A 125 -2.06 2.51 -7.17
CA ARG A 125 -3.13 2.40 -8.19
C ARG A 125 -2.65 1.75 -9.48
N LEU A 126 -1.48 2.15 -9.99
CA LEU A 126 -0.90 1.59 -11.20
C LEU A 126 -0.57 0.09 -11.05
N VAL A 127 0.05 -0.30 -9.92
CA VAL A 127 0.36 -1.70 -9.62
C VAL A 127 -0.92 -2.53 -9.48
N GLU A 128 -1.92 -2.04 -8.73
CA GLU A 128 -3.17 -2.77 -8.54
C GLU A 128 -3.88 -3.02 -9.88
N GLY A 129 -3.99 -1.99 -10.71
CA GLY A 129 -4.66 -2.13 -12.02
C GLY A 129 -3.92 -3.07 -12.95
N HIS A 130 -2.59 -3.04 -12.96
CA HIS A 130 -1.80 -3.98 -13.76
C HIS A 130 -1.91 -5.42 -13.25
N ARG A 131 -1.93 -5.61 -11.92
CA ARG A 131 -2.16 -6.93 -11.28
C ARG A 131 -3.56 -7.47 -11.54
N ARG A 132 -4.59 -6.61 -11.64
CA ARG A 132 -5.94 -6.98 -12.09
C ARG A 132 -5.93 -7.40 -13.56
N TYR A 133 -5.26 -6.62 -14.41
CA TYR A 133 -5.26 -6.81 -15.85
C TYR A 133 -4.60 -8.12 -16.31
N LEU A 134 -3.46 -8.50 -15.72
CA LEU A 134 -2.71 -9.70 -16.11
C LEU A 134 -3.23 -11.01 -15.48
N GLY A 135 -4.54 -11.15 -15.29
CA GLY A 135 -5.15 -12.38 -14.77
C GLY A 135 -5.25 -12.44 -13.24
N PHE A 136 -5.45 -11.28 -12.60
CA PHE A 136 -5.62 -11.11 -11.16
C PHE A 136 -4.52 -11.73 -10.27
N LYS A 137 -3.73 -10.87 -9.61
CA LYS A 137 -2.86 -11.28 -8.50
C LYS A 137 -3.30 -10.66 -7.18
N LYS A 138 -3.22 -11.45 -6.10
CA LYS A 138 -3.73 -11.09 -4.76
C LYS A 138 -3.18 -9.76 -4.29
N THR A 139 -4.06 -8.83 -3.93
CA THR A 139 -3.67 -7.48 -3.53
C THR A 139 -4.51 -7.01 -2.35
N PHE A 140 -3.91 -6.79 -1.19
CA PHE A 140 -4.66 -6.32 -0.02
C PHE A 140 -5.00 -4.84 -0.17
N GLN A 141 -6.28 -4.49 -0.13
CA GLN A 141 -6.72 -3.10 -0.08
C GLN A 141 -7.00 -2.72 1.38
N LEU A 142 -6.00 -2.14 2.04
CA LEU A 142 -6.08 -1.84 3.46
C LEU A 142 -7.12 -0.76 3.79
N ASP A 143 -8.06 -1.05 4.68
CA ASP A 143 -8.91 -0.05 5.33
C ASP A 143 -8.12 0.66 6.41
N ARG A 144 -7.28 1.62 6.00
CA ARG A 144 -6.35 2.31 6.91
C ARG A 144 -7.04 2.99 8.08
N ARG A 145 -8.25 3.53 7.88
CA ARG A 145 -9.03 4.15 8.96
C ARG A 145 -9.38 3.10 10.01
N LYS A 146 -9.90 1.94 9.58
CA LYS A 146 -10.19 0.85 10.51
C LYS A 146 -8.93 0.30 11.17
N LEU A 147 -7.83 0.18 10.42
CA LEU A 147 -6.56 -0.28 10.97
C LEU A 147 -6.03 0.64 12.07
N VAL A 148 -6.12 1.96 11.89
CA VAL A 148 -5.69 2.92 12.91
C VAL A 148 -6.51 2.77 14.19
N GLU A 149 -7.84 2.64 14.08
CA GLU A 149 -8.70 2.36 15.22
C GLU A 149 -8.28 1.08 15.96
N LEU A 150 -8.08 -0.02 15.22
CA LEU A 150 -7.67 -1.31 15.79
C LEU A 150 -6.27 -1.26 16.43
N LEU A 151 -5.33 -0.55 15.81
CA LEU A 151 -3.98 -0.35 16.33
C LEU A 151 -4.01 0.42 17.64
N ASP A 152 -4.79 1.49 17.73
CA ASP A 152 -4.90 2.32 18.93
C ASP A 152 -5.55 1.55 20.09
N LEU A 153 -6.59 0.75 19.79
CA LEU A 153 -7.24 -0.13 20.77
C LEU A 153 -6.33 -1.27 21.23
N HIS A 154 -5.44 -1.78 20.37
CA HIS A 154 -4.46 -2.77 20.77
C HIS A 154 -3.36 -2.14 21.64
N GLN A 155 -2.83 -0.98 21.24
CA GLN A 155 -1.77 -0.27 21.95
C GLN A 155 -2.18 0.21 23.33
N ASN A 156 -3.44 0.59 23.53
CA ASN A 156 -3.96 1.00 24.83
C ASN A 156 -4.41 -0.20 25.71
N GLY A 157 -4.26 -1.44 25.22
CA GLY A 157 -4.59 -2.67 25.93
C GLY A 157 -6.08 -3.03 25.94
N THR A 158 -6.94 -2.32 25.21
CA THR A 158 -8.37 -2.66 25.11
C THR A 158 -8.60 -3.94 24.33
N LEU A 159 -7.82 -4.17 23.27
CA LEU A 159 -7.85 -5.42 22.49
C LEU A 159 -6.62 -6.27 22.77
N SER A 160 -6.86 -7.53 23.13
CA SER A 160 -5.83 -8.57 23.13
C SER A 160 -5.29 -8.81 21.70
N TRP A 161 -4.14 -9.48 21.60
CA TRP A 161 -3.57 -9.83 20.29
C TRP A 161 -4.53 -10.65 19.42
N ASP A 162 -5.21 -11.63 20.01
CA ASP A 162 -6.12 -12.52 19.28
C ASP A 162 -7.34 -11.77 18.74
N GLU A 163 -7.92 -10.87 19.55
CA GLU A 163 -9.04 -10.01 19.14
C GLU A 163 -8.62 -9.02 18.06
N PHE A 164 -7.46 -8.38 18.23
CA PHE A 164 -6.89 -7.48 17.23
C PHE A 164 -6.64 -8.20 15.90
N SER A 165 -5.97 -9.35 15.94
CA SER A 165 -5.65 -10.14 14.75
C SER A 165 -6.90 -10.64 14.04
N ALA A 166 -7.90 -11.13 14.79
CA ALA A 166 -9.19 -11.53 14.23
C ALA A 166 -9.91 -10.34 13.56
N ALA A 167 -9.96 -9.18 14.22
CA ALA A 167 -10.61 -7.98 13.68
C ALA A 167 -9.91 -7.45 12.41
N VAL A 168 -8.57 -7.50 12.36
CA VAL A 168 -7.80 -7.12 11.17
C VAL A 168 -8.13 -8.05 10.00
N ARG A 169 -8.11 -9.38 10.20
CA ARG A 169 -8.45 -10.36 9.15
C ARG A 169 -9.89 -10.18 8.68
N PHE A 170 -10.84 -10.08 9.60
CA PHE A 170 -12.25 -9.87 9.30
C PHE A 170 -12.52 -8.58 8.53
N SER A 171 -11.79 -7.49 8.85
CA SER A 171 -11.96 -6.22 8.13
C SER A 171 -11.44 -6.26 6.69
N HIS A 172 -10.62 -7.26 6.33
CA HIS A 172 -9.91 -7.34 5.04
C HIS A 172 -10.19 -8.60 4.22
N GLU A 173 -10.99 -9.55 4.70
CA GLU A 173 -11.28 -10.82 4.01
C GLU A 173 -11.73 -10.64 2.56
N LYS A 174 -12.58 -9.64 2.29
CA LYS A 174 -13.15 -9.34 0.96
C LYS A 174 -12.41 -8.22 0.23
N ARG A 175 -11.29 -7.74 0.76
CA ARG A 175 -10.50 -6.62 0.22
C ARG A 175 -9.22 -7.12 -0.44
N MET A 176 -9.36 -8.08 -1.35
CA MET A 176 -8.24 -8.78 -2.01
C MET A 176 -7.92 -8.24 -3.42
N GLY A 177 -8.46 -7.08 -3.77
CA GLY A 177 -8.13 -6.37 -5.00
C GLY A 177 -8.75 -6.97 -6.26
N GLN A 178 -9.82 -7.76 -6.10
CA GLN A 178 -10.55 -8.34 -7.22
C GLN A 178 -11.01 -7.26 -8.21
N PRO A 179 -11.16 -7.59 -9.51
CA PRO A 179 -11.85 -6.72 -10.44
C PRO A 179 -13.26 -6.39 -9.94
N THR A 180 -13.61 -5.11 -9.91
CA THR A 180 -14.96 -4.66 -9.56
C THR A 180 -15.44 -3.65 -10.58
N PRO A 181 -16.75 -3.48 -10.79
CA PRO A 181 -17.26 -2.36 -11.57
C PRO A 181 -16.66 -1.04 -11.05
N ARG A 182 -16.16 -0.19 -11.95
CA ARG A 182 -15.61 1.11 -11.57
C ARG A 182 -16.71 1.97 -10.96
N MET A 183 -16.39 2.67 -9.88
CA MET A 183 -17.31 3.62 -9.28
C MET A 183 -17.47 4.83 -10.20
N VAL A 184 -18.70 5.07 -10.67
CA VAL A 184 -19.09 6.26 -11.44
C VAL A 184 -19.80 7.22 -10.50
N ILE A 185 -19.29 8.45 -10.39
CA ILE A 185 -19.87 9.48 -9.52
C ILE A 185 -20.46 10.56 -10.43
N ALA A 186 -21.78 10.56 -10.52
CA ALA A 186 -22.52 11.52 -11.34
C ALA A 186 -22.06 12.96 -11.05
N ASN A 187 -21.73 13.70 -12.11
CA ASN A 187 -21.23 15.08 -12.08
C ASN A 187 -19.85 15.27 -11.43
N LYS A 188 -19.10 14.20 -11.13
CA LYS A 188 -17.76 14.27 -10.55
C LYS A 188 -16.76 13.27 -11.16
N PRO A 189 -16.47 13.36 -12.47
CA PRO A 189 -15.58 12.41 -13.16
C PRO A 189 -14.14 12.38 -12.60
N LYS A 190 -13.71 13.40 -11.84
CA LYS A 190 -12.40 13.44 -11.20
C LYS A 190 -12.32 12.65 -9.89
N GLU A 191 -13.45 12.28 -9.31
CA GLU A 191 -13.54 11.48 -8.07
C GLU A 191 -13.82 10.00 -8.37
N GLU A 192 -13.96 9.63 -9.65
CA GLU A 192 -14.16 8.26 -10.11
C GLU A 192 -12.87 7.44 -10.08
N ASP A 193 -13.03 6.11 -10.13
CA ASP A 193 -11.89 5.21 -10.27
C ASP A 193 -11.20 5.41 -11.62
N TYR A 194 -9.89 5.64 -11.58
CA TYR A 194 -9.07 5.69 -12.78
C TYR A 194 -9.14 4.35 -13.52
N PHE A 195 -9.35 4.41 -14.84
CA PHE A 195 -9.33 3.23 -15.70
C PHE A 195 -8.04 2.39 -15.53
N TYR A 196 -6.87 3.05 -15.46
CA TYR A 196 -5.59 2.33 -15.27
C TYR A 196 -5.47 1.65 -13.89
N ALA A 197 -6.27 2.05 -12.91
CA ALA A 197 -6.26 1.46 -11.57
C ALA A 197 -7.21 0.28 -11.47
N ASN A 198 -8.30 0.27 -12.23
CA ASN A 198 -9.28 -0.81 -12.26
C ASN A 198 -9.86 -0.95 -13.68
N PRO A 199 -9.13 -1.60 -14.62
CA PRO A 199 -9.53 -1.72 -16.02
C PRO A 199 -10.58 -2.83 -16.21
N HIS A 200 -11.64 -2.82 -15.40
CA HIS A 200 -12.65 -3.87 -15.32
C HIS A 200 -13.31 -4.15 -16.68
N GLU A 201 -13.54 -3.11 -17.48
CA GLU A 201 -14.14 -3.21 -18.81
C GLU A 201 -13.28 -4.01 -19.80
N CYS A 202 -11.97 -4.15 -19.56
CA CYS A 202 -11.08 -4.97 -20.39
C CYS A 202 -11.06 -6.45 -20.00
N LEU A 203 -11.63 -6.80 -18.84
CA LEU A 203 -11.59 -8.16 -18.29
C LEU A 203 -12.84 -8.97 -18.63
N CYS A 204 -13.84 -8.33 -19.24
CA CYS A 204 -15.07 -8.96 -19.64
C CYS A 204 -14.95 -9.48 -21.07
N GLU A 205 -15.10 -10.79 -21.28
CA GLU A 205 -15.11 -11.40 -22.61
C GLU A 205 -16.45 -11.20 -23.35
N ALA A 206 -17.50 -10.73 -22.66
CA ALA A 206 -18.84 -10.50 -23.20
C ALA A 206 -19.48 -9.21 -22.66
N THR A 207 -20.63 -8.83 -23.25
CA THR A 207 -21.41 -7.61 -22.98
C THR A 207 -21.87 -7.43 -21.53
N ASN A 208 -21.76 -8.46 -20.68
CA ASN A 208 -22.06 -8.42 -19.26
C ASN A 208 -20.88 -8.95 -18.43
N CYS A 209 -20.43 -8.13 -17.48
CA CYS A 209 -19.28 -8.38 -16.61
C CYS A 209 -19.63 -9.06 -15.29
N THR A 210 -20.79 -9.72 -15.18
CA THR A 210 -21.26 -10.33 -13.92
C THR A 210 -20.47 -11.57 -13.50
N ASP A 211 -19.75 -12.19 -14.45
CA ASP A 211 -19.21 -13.54 -14.30
C ASP A 211 -17.70 -13.56 -14.00
N VAL A 212 -17.05 -12.40 -13.86
CA VAL A 212 -15.60 -12.27 -13.54
C VAL A 212 -15.29 -12.56 -12.07
N LEU A 213 -16.32 -12.65 -11.22
CA LEU A 213 -16.20 -13.11 -9.83
C LEU A 213 -16.03 -14.64 -9.83
N GLY A 214 -14.81 -15.10 -10.16
CA GLY A 214 -14.42 -16.49 -10.01
C GLY A 214 -14.59 -16.98 -8.57
N PRO A 215 -14.70 -18.31 -8.35
CA PRO A 215 -15.08 -18.90 -7.07
C PRO A 215 -14.12 -18.45 -5.97
N GLU A 216 -14.66 -18.24 -4.76
CA GLU A 216 -13.89 -17.96 -3.56
C GLU A 216 -12.76 -19.00 -3.39
N ASN A 217 -11.56 -18.68 -3.86
CA ASN A 217 -10.37 -19.42 -3.48
C ASN A 217 -10.06 -19.05 -2.04
N SER A 218 -10.71 -19.77 -1.13
CA SER A 218 -10.31 -19.95 0.26
C SER A 218 -9.00 -20.72 0.28
N THR A 219 -7.92 -20.06 -0.12
CA THR A 219 -6.58 -20.48 0.31
C THR A 219 -6.35 -19.81 1.65
N LEU A 220 -6.58 -20.62 2.69
CA LEU A 220 -6.03 -20.40 4.02
C LEU A 220 -4.57 -19.98 3.89
N ILE A 221 -4.23 -18.89 4.56
CA ILE A 221 -2.85 -18.54 4.92
C ILE A 221 -2.36 -19.58 5.92
#